data_AF-A0A0X3NH13-F1
#
_entry.id   AF-A0A0X3NH13-F1
#
_cell.length_a   1.000
_cell.length_b   1.000
_cell.length_c   1.000
_cell.angle_alpha   90.00
_cell.angle_beta   90.00
_cell.angle_gamma   90.00
#
_symmetry.space_group_name_H-M   'P 1'
#
loop_
_entity.id
_entity.type
_entity.pdbx_description
1 polymer ?
#
loop_
_entity_poly.entity_id
_entity_poly.type
_entity_poly.pdbx_seq_one_letter_code
_entity_poly.pdbx_strand_id
1 'polypeptide(L)'
;MHTNRTFSHNRRLITVEESNSQNVQRAMLLMCQQIADISAKVDYVVEAQRKTLGYLRHLEALHRQQPCTSGPAAPQLPKNPISHQLHSATEFRQLNNQLLNQEFYSQLVNCLLIL
;
A
#
# COMPACT_ATOMS: atom_id res chain seq x y z
N MET A 1 35.82 68.39 11.63
CA MET A 1 34.46 67.82 11.53
C MET A 1 34.36 66.45 10.82
N HIS A 2 35.44 65.88 10.25
CA HIS A 2 35.38 64.56 9.58
C HIS A 2 35.34 63.36 10.53
N THR A 3 35.96 63.45 11.71
CA THR A 3 36.08 62.32 12.67
C THR A 3 34.73 61.83 13.21
N ASN A 4 33.76 62.71 13.41
CA ASN A 4 32.43 62.35 13.90
C ASN A 4 31.57 61.57 12.89
N ARG A 5 31.73 61.83 11.58
CA ARG A 5 31.03 61.06 10.54
C ARG A 5 31.58 59.63 10.44
N THR A 6 32.90 59.48 10.47
CA THR A 6 33.55 58.17 10.41
C THR A 6 33.17 57.30 11.62
N PHE A 7 33.13 57.89 12.82
CA PHE A 7 32.73 57.18 14.03
C PHE A 7 31.26 56.71 13.99
N SER A 8 30.34 57.58 13.54
CA SER A 8 28.92 57.22 13.40
C SER A 8 28.70 56.12 12.36
N HIS A 9 29.43 56.16 11.24
CA HIS A 9 29.35 55.16 10.18
C HIS A 9 29.87 53.80 10.64
N ASN A 10 31.04 53.76 11.29
CA ASN A 10 31.62 52.53 11.82
C ASN A 10 30.72 51.88 12.88
N ARG A 11 30.11 52.68 13.76
CA ARG A 11 29.16 52.17 14.75
C ARG A 11 27.93 51.52 14.10
N ARG A 12 27.40 52.11 13.02
CA ARG A 12 26.27 51.51 12.28
C ARG A 12 26.66 50.20 11.59
N LEU A 13 27.85 50.13 10.99
CA LEU A 13 28.35 48.90 10.37
C LEU A 13 28.46 47.75 11.38
N ILE A 14 29.05 48.00 12.55
CA ILE A 14 29.18 47.00 13.62
C ILE A 14 27.80 46.48 14.05
N THR A 15 26.83 47.39 14.26
CA THR A 15 25.46 46.97 14.65
C THR A 15 24.74 46.15 13.57
N VAL A 16 25.01 46.40 12.29
CA VAL A 16 24.42 45.64 11.18
C VAL A 16 25.08 44.26 11.06
N GLU A 17 26.40 44.17 11.22
CA GLU A 17 27.12 42.89 11.24
C GLU A 17 26.71 42.01 12.43
N GLU A 18 26.55 42.60 13.62
CA GLU A 18 26.03 41.90 14.80
C GLU A 18 24.60 41.39 14.59
N SER A 19 23.72 42.22 14.01
CA SER A 19 22.34 41.82 13.70
C SER A 19 22.30 40.70 12.66
N ASN A 20 23.12 40.76 11.61
CA ASN A 20 23.22 39.71 10.61
C ASN A 20 23.76 38.40 11.22
N SER A 21 24.77 38.48 12.07
CA SER A 21 25.32 37.31 12.80
C SER A 21 24.26 36.64 13.67
N GLN A 22 23.46 37.42 14.40
CA GLN A 22 22.34 36.90 15.20
C GLN A 22 21.25 36.25 14.33
N ASN A 23 20.94 36.81 13.16
CA ASN A 23 19.98 36.24 12.23
C ASN A 23 20.45 34.88 11.68
N VAL A 24 21.74 34.76 11.34
CA VAL A 24 22.33 33.49 10.89
C VAL A 24 22.29 32.45 12.01
N GLN A 25 22.62 32.83 13.25
CA GLN A 25 22.53 31.92 14.40
C GLN A 25 21.09 31.44 14.64
N ARG A 26 20.09 32.32 14.54
CA ARG A 26 18.67 31.93 14.65
C ARG A 26 18.24 31.00 13.51
N ALA A 27 18.64 31.29 12.28
CA ALA A 27 18.35 30.43 11.14
C ALA A 27 18.96 29.03 11.32
N MET A 28 20.20 28.97 11.82
CA MET A 28 20.87 27.70 12.12
C MET A 28 20.14 26.90 13.21
N LEU A 29 19.70 27.55 14.29
CA LEU A 29 18.91 26.89 15.34
C LEU A 29 17.59 26.34 14.81
N LEU A 30 16.89 27.11 13.97
CA LEU A 30 15.66 26.66 13.33
C LEU A 30 15.90 25.46 12.42
N MET A 31 16.98 25.47 11.63
CA MET A 31 17.37 24.32 10.80
C MET A 31 17.70 23.09 11.65
N CYS A 32 18.45 23.25 12.74
CA CYS A 32 18.73 22.15 13.66
C CYS A 32 17.44 21.55 14.25
N GLN A 33 16.49 22.40 14.65
CA GLN A 33 15.19 21.93 15.14
C GLN A 33 14.42 21.17 14.06
N GLN A 34 14.37 21.70 12.83
CA GLN A 34 13.70 21.04 11.72
C GLN A 34 14.33 19.69 11.38
N ILE A 35 15.67 19.60 11.40
CA ILE A 35 16.39 18.33 11.16
C ILE A 35 16.04 17.33 12.27
N ALA A 36 16.01 17.74 13.54
CA ALA A 36 15.64 16.86 14.64
C ALA A 36 14.20 16.33 14.48
N ASP A 37 13.25 17.19 14.12
CA ASP A 37 11.85 16.80 13.90
C ASP A 37 11.69 15.86 12.71
N ILE A 38 12.44 16.09 11.63
CA ILE A 38 12.44 15.21 10.45
C ILE A 38 13.05 13.85 10.80
N SER A 39 14.18 13.82 11.50
CA SER A 39 14.82 12.58 11.94
C SER A 39 13.87 11.72 12.78
N ALA A 40 13.17 12.32 13.76
CA ALA A 40 12.20 11.60 14.58
C ALA A 40 11.04 11.00 13.75
N LYS A 41 10.58 11.71 12.71
CA LYS A 41 9.56 11.20 11.79
C LYS A 41 10.08 10.04 10.95
N VAL A 42 11.32 10.13 10.47
CA VAL A 42 11.97 9.05 9.72
C VAL A 42 12.10 7.81 10.60
N ASP A 43 12.56 7.94 11.84
CA ASP A 43 12.67 6.84 12.79
C ASP A 43 11.32 6.15 13.01
N TYR A 44 10.25 6.92 13.16
CA TYR A 44 8.90 6.38 13.30
C TYR A 44 8.47 5.57 12.05
N VAL A 45 8.72 6.10 10.85
CA VAL A 45 8.37 5.41 9.60
C VAL A 45 9.17 4.12 9.43
N VAL A 46 10.47 4.16 9.71
CA VAL A 46 11.35 2.98 9.63
C VAL A 46 10.88 1.89 10.59
N GLU A 47 10.53 2.26 11.83
CA GLU A 47 10.04 1.29 12.81
C GLU A 47 8.67 0.70 12.42
N ALA A 48 7.77 1.52 11.85
CA ALA A 48 6.50 1.04 11.31
C ALA A 48 6.73 0.03 10.15
N GLN A 49 7.62 0.35 9.21
CA GLN A 49 7.97 -0.54 8.11
C GLN A 49 8.58 -1.85 8.60
N ARG A 50 9.47 -1.79 9.61
CA ARG A 50 10.08 -2.97 10.24
C ARG A 50 9.02 -3.92 10.80
N LYS A 51 8.01 -3.38 11.50
CA LYS A 51 6.88 -4.15 12.03
C LYS A 51 6.05 -4.79 10.91
N THR A 52 5.66 -3.99 9.90
CA THR A 52 4.89 -4.50 8.75
C THR A 52 5.61 -5.63 8.03
N LEU A 53 6.91 -5.48 7.78
CA LEU A 53 7.73 -6.52 7.16
C LEU A 53 7.78 -7.80 8.03
N GLY A 54 7.83 -7.64 9.36
CA GLY A 54 7.71 -8.75 10.30
C GLY A 54 6.40 -9.51 10.17
N TYR A 55 5.27 -8.81 10.11
CA TYR A 55 3.95 -9.42 9.91
C TYR A 55 3.85 -10.13 8.55
N LEU A 56 4.33 -9.52 7.47
CA LEU A 56 4.31 -10.13 6.15
C LEU A 56 5.09 -11.43 6.10
N ARG A 57 6.29 -11.48 6.71
CA ARG A 57 7.07 -12.72 6.82
C ARG A 57 6.35 -13.80 7.62
N HIS A 58 5.64 -13.42 8.68
CA HIS A 58 4.86 -14.37 9.46
C HIS A 58 3.69 -14.94 8.65
N LEU A 59 2.95 -14.10 7.93
CA LEU A 59 1.89 -14.53 7.02
C LEU A 59 2.43 -15.43 5.91
N GLU A 60 3.58 -15.08 5.32
CA GLU A 60 4.22 -15.92 4.31
C GLU A 60 4.65 -17.28 4.87
N ALA A 61 5.17 -17.32 6.10
CA ALA A 61 5.50 -18.57 6.78
C ALA A 61 4.26 -19.42 7.03
N LEU A 62 3.15 -18.83 7.49
CA LEU A 62 1.87 -19.52 7.65
C LEU A 62 1.36 -20.07 6.31
N HIS A 63 1.47 -19.28 5.24
CA HIS A 63 1.06 -19.72 3.91
C HIS A 63 1.93 -20.86 3.37
N ARG A 64 3.25 -20.83 3.60
CA ARG A 64 4.14 -21.95 3.23
C ARG A 64 3.94 -23.21 4.10
N GLN A 65 3.58 -23.01 5.36
CA GLN A 65 3.28 -24.12 6.30
C GLN A 65 1.88 -24.68 6.11
N GLN A 66 1.00 -23.96 5.42
CA GLN A 66 -0.29 -24.49 5.00
C GLN A 66 0.01 -25.74 4.18
N PRO A 67 -0.38 -26.94 4.64
CA PRO A 67 -0.21 -28.13 3.86
C PRO A 67 -0.91 -27.88 2.54
N CYS A 68 -0.23 -28.06 1.41
CA CYS A 68 -0.95 -28.47 0.21
C CYS A 68 -1.76 -29.68 0.66
N THR A 69 -3.05 -29.49 0.87
CA THR A 69 -3.97 -30.60 1.14
C THR A 69 -4.07 -31.39 -0.16
N SER A 70 -3.02 -32.13 -0.49
CA SER A 70 -3.09 -33.41 -1.16
C SER A 70 -3.49 -34.46 -0.11
N GLY A 71 -4.61 -34.20 0.57
CA GLY A 71 -5.46 -35.22 1.19
C GLY A 71 -6.59 -35.54 0.20
N PRO A 72 -7.29 -36.67 0.35
CA PRO A 72 -8.08 -37.28 -0.71
C PRO A 72 -9.03 -36.26 -1.33
N ALA A 73 -9.01 -36.22 -2.68
CA ALA A 73 -9.77 -35.34 -3.56
C ALA A 73 -10.84 -34.52 -2.82
N ALA A 74 -10.66 -33.19 -2.82
CA ALA A 74 -11.73 -32.25 -2.47
C ALA A 74 -13.05 -32.82 -3.02
N PRO A 75 -14.14 -32.88 -2.22
CA PRO A 75 -15.41 -33.45 -2.66
C PRO A 75 -15.68 -32.88 -4.03
N GLN A 76 -15.64 -33.73 -5.06
CA GLN A 76 -15.56 -33.24 -6.42
C GLN A 76 -16.78 -32.36 -6.63
N LEU A 77 -16.53 -31.05 -6.76
CA LEU A 77 -17.57 -30.10 -7.08
C LEU A 77 -18.31 -30.68 -8.28
N PRO A 78 -19.64 -30.75 -8.23
CA PRO A 78 -20.42 -31.22 -9.35
C PRO A 78 -19.92 -30.53 -10.61
N LYS A 79 -19.47 -31.33 -11.57
CA LYS A 79 -18.86 -30.79 -12.78
C LYS A 79 -19.94 -30.01 -13.51
N ASN A 80 -19.75 -28.69 -13.65
CA ASN A 80 -20.71 -27.85 -14.36
C ASN A 80 -20.97 -28.46 -15.74
N PRO A 81 -22.22 -28.85 -16.06
CA PRO A 81 -22.54 -29.49 -17.32
C PRO A 81 -22.39 -28.53 -18.51
N ILE A 82 -22.29 -27.22 -18.27
CA ILE A 82 -21.93 -26.21 -19.26
C ILE A 82 -20.40 -26.10 -19.30
N SER A 83 -19.79 -26.72 -20.31
CA SER A 83 -18.33 -26.83 -20.45
C SER A 83 -17.64 -25.58 -20.97
N HIS A 84 -18.38 -24.61 -21.53
CA HIS A 84 -17.84 -23.40 -22.16
C HIS A 84 -18.84 -22.25 -22.12
N GLN A 85 -18.36 -21.02 -22.27
CA GLN A 85 -19.22 -19.86 -22.43
C GLN A 85 -19.95 -19.92 -23.78
N LEU A 86 -21.22 -19.52 -23.80
CA LEU A 86 -22.01 -19.48 -25.02
C LEU A 86 -21.61 -18.26 -25.83
N HIS A 87 -21.15 -18.47 -27.06
CA HIS A 87 -20.69 -17.43 -27.96
C HIS A 87 -21.62 -17.22 -29.16
N SER A 88 -22.61 -18.10 -29.36
CA SER A 88 -23.57 -18.00 -30.47
C SER A 88 -25.02 -18.24 -30.06
N ALA A 89 -25.95 -17.65 -30.82
CA ALA A 89 -27.39 -17.85 -30.63
C ALA A 89 -27.81 -19.31 -30.90
N THR A 90 -27.04 -20.04 -31.72
CA THR A 90 -27.22 -21.47 -31.97
C THR A 90 -26.85 -22.32 -30.76
N GLU A 91 -25.75 -22.00 -30.08
CA GLU A 91 -25.36 -22.66 -28.82
C GLU A 91 -26.39 -22.40 -27.72
N PHE A 92 -26.93 -21.17 -27.64
CA PHE A 92 -28.00 -20.86 -26.69
C PHE A 92 -29.26 -21.70 -26.95
N ARG A 93 -29.67 -21.88 -28.21
CA ARG A 93 -30.81 -22.75 -28.55
C ARG A 93 -30.53 -24.21 -28.20
N GLN A 94 -29.31 -24.69 -28.43
CA GLN A 94 -28.90 -26.05 -28.07
C GLN A 94 -28.95 -26.26 -26.55
N LEU A 95 -28.43 -25.31 -25.77
CA LEU A 95 -28.55 -25.35 -24.31
C LEU A 95 -30.02 -25.34 -23.87
N ASN A 96 -30.84 -24.47 -24.47
CA ASN A 96 -32.26 -24.39 -24.14
C ASN A 96 -33.00 -25.72 -24.41
N ASN A 97 -32.64 -26.42 -25.48
CA ASN A 97 -33.16 -27.77 -25.76
C ASN A 97 -32.62 -28.81 -24.76
N GLN A 98 -31.37 -28.68 -24.30
CA GLN A 98 -30.80 -29.56 -23.27
C GLN A 98 -31.42 -29.33 -21.89
N LEU A 99 -31.86 -28.11 -21.56
CA LEU A 99 -32.59 -27.81 -20.32
C LEU A 99 -33.95 -28.52 -20.25
N LEU A 100 -34.54 -28.90 -21.39
CA LEU A 100 -35.75 -29.72 -21.42
C LEU A 100 -35.48 -31.19 -21.08
N ASN A 101 -34.21 -31.63 -21.09
CA ASN A 101 -33.83 -32.96 -20.63
C ASN A 101 -33.73 -32.96 -19.09
N GLN A 102 -34.54 -33.80 -18.46
CA GLN A 102 -34.67 -33.92 -17.01
C GLN A 102 -33.36 -34.34 -16.32
N GLU A 103 -32.53 -35.16 -16.97
CA GLU A 103 -31.22 -35.56 -16.44
C GLU A 103 -30.25 -34.38 -16.42
N PHE A 104 -30.21 -33.60 -17.51
CA PHE A 104 -29.35 -32.42 -17.59
C PHE A 104 -29.80 -31.33 -16.62
N TYR A 105 -31.12 -31.10 -16.53
CA TYR A 105 -31.71 -30.15 -15.60
C TYR A 105 -31.39 -30.51 -14.13
N SER A 106 -31.57 -31.77 -13.75
CA SER A 106 -31.25 -32.21 -12.38
C SER A 106 -29.76 -32.07 -12.03
N GLN A 107 -28.87 -32.37 -12.98
CA GLN A 107 -27.43 -32.15 -12.82
C GLN A 107 -27.08 -30.66 -12.66
N LEU A 108 -27.68 -29.79 -13.47
CA LEU A 108 -27.47 -28.34 -13.41
C LEU A 108 -27.96 -27.76 -12.08
N VAL A 109 -29.17 -28.14 -11.65
CA VAL A 109 -29.74 -27.71 -10.36
C VAL A 109 -28.88 -28.21 -9.19
N ASN A 110 -28.41 -29.45 -9.23
CA ASN A 110 -27.52 -29.98 -8.21
C ASN A 110 -26.16 -29.23 -8.17
N CYS A 111 -25.62 -28.84 -9.32
CA CYS A 111 -24.43 -28.00 -9.39
C CYS A 111 -24.67 -26.62 -8.75
N LEU A 112 -25.82 -26.00 -9.01
CA LEU A 112 -26.17 -24.67 -8.49
C LEU A 112 -26.52 -24.67 -7.00
N LEU A 113 -27.01 -25.79 -6.45
CA LEU A 113 -27.33 -25.93 -5.03
C LEU A 113 -26.10 -26.16 -4.14
N ILE A 114 -24.97 -26.56 -4.73
CA ILE A 114 -23.71 -26.85 -4.02
C ILE A 114 -22.75 -25.65 -4.03
N LEU A 115 -22.99 -24.64 -4.87
CA LEU A 115 -22.33 -23.33 -4.87
C LEU A 115 -22.96 -22.38 -3.83
#